data_AF-A0A947FLS0-F1
#
_entry.id   AF-A0A947FLS0-F1
#
_cell.length_a   1.000
_cell.length_b   1.000
_cell.length_c   1.000
_cell.angle_alpha   90.00
_cell.angle_beta   90.00
_cell.angle_gamma   90.00
#
_symmetry.space_group_name_H-M   'P 1'
#
loop_
_entity.id
_entity.type
_entity.pdbx_description
1 polymer ?
#
loop_
_entity_poly.entity_id
_entity_poly.type
_entity_poly.pdbx_seq_one_letter_code
_entity_poly.pdbx_strand_id
1 'polypeptide(L)'
;NYNNLEQAAKLFTKPGFRLARHKRGMYLSAARSWLFNCILSERIIRQVWDRRLPGDVFMLAGKSACFKDEVESEEGKTPDERLELNEIHPTAVLWGEGDSLVRLQAAELEKEIIDQFPVYRDGLIAARLQSQRRACRVIPDQLECCRQEDNFAVSFSLPAGSYATMVLAEIFTDLIESE
;
A
#
# COMPACT_ATOMS: atom_id res chain seq x y z
N ASN A 1 12.03 -7.77 4.46
CA ASN A 1 13.05 -8.15 5.47
C ASN A 1 12.37 -8.94 6.60
N TYR A 2 12.30 -10.27 6.46
CA TYR A 2 11.49 -11.16 7.30
C TYR A 2 11.80 -11.08 8.81
N ASN A 3 13.05 -10.75 9.16
CA ASN A 3 13.46 -10.57 10.55
C ASN A 3 12.61 -9.50 11.28
N ASN A 4 12.30 -8.37 10.65
CA ASN A 4 11.50 -7.31 11.30
C ASN A 4 10.06 -7.76 11.59
N LEU A 5 9.49 -8.61 10.74
CA LEU A 5 8.14 -9.13 10.89
C LEU A 5 8.09 -10.14 12.06
N GLU A 6 9.08 -11.03 12.16
CA GLU A 6 9.21 -11.93 13.31
C GLU A 6 9.39 -11.18 14.63
N GLN A 7 10.16 -10.09 14.65
CA GLN A 7 10.31 -9.26 15.84
C GLN A 7 8.99 -8.54 16.20
N ALA A 8 8.20 -8.15 15.21
CA ALA A 8 6.85 -7.62 15.44
C ALA A 8 5.94 -8.71 16.06
N ALA A 9 5.96 -9.94 15.55
CA ALA A 9 5.21 -11.04 16.16
C ALA A 9 5.61 -11.29 17.62
N LYS A 10 6.92 -11.26 17.93
CA LYS A 10 7.42 -11.37 19.32
C LYS A 10 6.94 -10.20 20.18
N LEU A 11 6.92 -8.98 19.64
CA LEU A 11 6.40 -7.78 20.30
C LEU A 11 4.92 -7.93 20.68
N PHE A 12 4.11 -8.59 19.86
CA PHE A 12 2.68 -8.78 20.10
C PHE A 12 2.36 -9.96 21.02
N THR A 13 3.17 -11.03 20.96
CA THR A 13 2.86 -12.29 21.65
C THR A 13 3.58 -12.48 22.99
N LYS A 14 4.68 -11.76 23.25
CA LYS A 14 5.46 -11.91 24.49
C LYS A 14 5.19 -10.76 25.47
N PRO A 15 4.46 -10.99 26.58
CA PRO A 15 4.29 -10.00 27.63
C PRO A 15 5.65 -9.52 28.17
N GLY A 16 5.78 -8.21 28.38
CA GLY A 16 7.00 -7.63 28.95
C GLY A 16 8.21 -7.59 28.00
N PHE A 17 8.03 -7.84 26.69
CA PHE A 17 9.12 -7.72 25.72
C PHE A 17 9.68 -6.30 25.67
N ARG A 18 10.89 -6.12 26.22
CA ARG A 18 11.56 -4.83 26.30
C ARG A 18 12.28 -4.52 24.99
N LEU A 19 11.91 -3.40 24.37
CA LEU A 19 12.54 -2.88 23.18
C LEU A 19 12.85 -1.40 23.33
N ALA A 20 13.96 -0.98 22.74
CA ALA A 20 14.21 0.44 22.53
C ALA A 20 13.08 1.04 21.66
N ARG A 21 12.66 2.27 21.99
CA ARG A 21 11.54 2.96 21.34
C ARG A 21 11.66 2.98 19.81
N HIS A 22 12.86 3.21 19.27
CA HIS A 22 13.09 3.24 17.82
C HIS A 22 12.83 1.88 17.16
N LYS A 23 13.26 0.77 17.78
CA LYS A 23 13.00 -0.60 17.26
C LYS A 23 11.52 -0.94 17.31
N ARG A 24 10.83 -0.53 18.37
CA ARG A 24 9.37 -0.69 18.47
C ARG A 24 8.67 0.00 17.29
N GLY A 25 9.01 1.26 17.00
CA GLY A 25 8.45 1.98 15.85
C GLY A 25 8.73 1.28 14.52
N MET A 26 9.96 0.80 14.33
CA MET A 26 10.36 0.06 13.13
C MET A 26 9.56 -1.24 12.94
N TYR A 27 9.37 -2.04 13.98
CA TYR A 27 8.64 -3.31 13.90
C TYR A 27 7.14 -3.11 13.67
N LEU A 28 6.55 -2.09 14.30
CA LEU A 28 5.17 -1.69 14.04
C LEU A 28 4.98 -1.24 12.58
N SER A 29 5.91 -0.42 12.07
CA SER A 29 5.89 0.00 10.66
C SER A 29 6.03 -1.19 9.70
N ALA A 30 6.92 -2.14 10.01
CA ALA A 30 7.10 -3.34 9.21
C ALA A 30 5.83 -4.21 9.16
N ALA A 31 5.17 -4.41 10.30
CA ALA A 31 3.91 -5.17 10.36
C ALA A 31 2.78 -4.51 9.55
N ARG A 32 2.59 -3.19 9.69
CA ARG A 32 1.57 -2.45 8.91
C ARG A 32 1.85 -2.48 7.41
N SER A 33 3.11 -2.26 7.03
CA SER A 33 3.52 -2.29 5.62
C SER A 33 3.36 -3.68 5.01
N TRP A 34 3.61 -4.72 5.80
CA TRP A 34 3.44 -6.09 5.34
C TRP A 34 1.96 -6.45 5.13
N LEU A 35 1.07 -6.13 6.07
CA LEU A 35 -0.38 -6.33 5.87
C LEU A 35 -0.91 -5.54 4.67
N PHE A 36 -0.47 -4.29 4.50
CA PHE A 36 -0.77 -3.50 3.31
C PHE A 36 -0.32 -4.21 2.02
N ASN A 37 0.91 -4.76 2.00
CA ASN A 37 1.41 -5.50 0.85
C ASN A 37 0.62 -6.79 0.58
N CYS A 38 0.12 -7.49 1.61
CA CYS A 38 -0.75 -8.65 1.43
C CYS A 38 -2.08 -8.25 0.75
N ILE A 39 -2.69 -7.14 1.18
CA ILE A 39 -3.92 -6.61 0.56
C ILE A 39 -3.65 -6.18 -0.89
N LEU A 40 -2.53 -5.48 -1.13
CA LEU A 40 -2.12 -5.07 -2.46
C LEU A 40 -1.88 -6.28 -3.37
N SER A 41 -1.20 -7.31 -2.88
CA SER A 41 -0.96 -8.56 -3.60
C SER A 41 -2.28 -9.21 -4.01
N GLU A 42 -3.27 -9.25 -3.12
CA GLU A 42 -4.59 -9.79 -3.44
C GLU A 42 -5.29 -8.98 -4.52
N ARG A 43 -5.21 -7.64 -4.46
CA ARG A 43 -5.73 -6.77 -5.53
C ARG A 43 -5.04 -7.01 -6.87
N ILE A 44 -3.73 -7.25 -6.88
CA ILE A 44 -2.97 -7.58 -8.10
C ILE A 44 -3.46 -8.91 -8.68
N ILE A 45 -3.56 -9.96 -7.85
CA ILE A 45 -4.06 -11.28 -8.26
C ILE A 45 -5.47 -11.17 -8.86
N ARG A 46 -6.35 -10.37 -8.24
CA ARG A 46 -7.71 -10.12 -8.71
C ARG A 46 -7.80 -9.11 -9.87
N GLN A 47 -6.69 -8.55 -10.34
CA GLN A 47 -6.65 -7.54 -11.41
C GLN A 47 -7.49 -6.28 -11.10
N VAL A 48 -7.49 -5.86 -9.83
CA VAL A 48 -8.20 -4.68 -9.30
C VAL A 48 -7.28 -3.77 -8.47
N TRP A 49 -5.98 -3.80 -8.76
CA TRP A 49 -4.98 -2.95 -8.12
C TRP A 49 -5.04 -1.50 -8.61
N ASP A 50 -5.46 -1.30 -9.86
CA ASP A 50 -5.59 -0.04 -10.57
C ASP A 50 -7.05 0.32 -10.93
N ARG A 51 -7.99 -0.57 -10.65
CA ARG A 51 -9.42 -0.41 -10.97
C ARG A 51 -10.25 -0.17 -9.72
N ARG A 52 -11.42 0.43 -9.93
CA ARG A 52 -12.44 0.63 -8.91
C ARG A 52 -13.00 -0.71 -8.46
N LEU A 53 -13.03 -0.91 -7.14
CA LEU A 53 -13.84 -1.92 -6.49
C LEU A 53 -14.98 -1.22 -5.72
N PRO A 54 -16.24 -1.70 -5.79
CA PRO A 54 -17.34 -1.06 -5.08
C PRO A 54 -17.05 -0.85 -3.60
N GLY A 55 -17.25 0.39 -3.15
CA GLY A 55 -17.01 0.80 -1.76
C GLY A 55 -15.54 1.11 -1.45
N ASP A 56 -14.72 1.31 -2.47
CA ASP A 56 -13.33 1.74 -2.34
C ASP A 56 -13.17 3.07 -1.60
N VAL A 57 -11.93 3.33 -1.21
CA VAL A 57 -11.47 4.64 -0.75
C VAL A 57 -10.35 5.05 -1.67
N PHE A 58 -10.44 6.26 -2.20
CA PHE A 58 -9.50 6.80 -3.16
C PHE A 58 -8.66 7.90 -2.53
N MET A 59 -7.44 8.06 -3.06
CA MET A 59 -6.54 9.16 -2.73
C MET A 59 -6.26 9.98 -3.99
N LEU A 60 -6.31 11.30 -3.90
CA LEU A 60 -5.95 12.20 -5.00
C LEU A 60 -4.45 12.11 -5.31
N ALA A 61 -4.09 12.19 -6.58
CA ALA A 61 -2.70 12.20 -7.02
C ALA A 61 -1.90 13.32 -6.32
N GLY A 62 -0.77 12.97 -5.73
CA GLY A 62 0.11 13.92 -5.02
C GLY A 62 -0.45 14.49 -3.71
N LYS A 63 -1.60 14.01 -3.23
CA LYS A 63 -2.20 14.45 -1.94
C LYS A 63 -2.35 13.25 -1.00
N SER A 64 -2.50 13.54 0.30
CA SER A 64 -2.79 12.53 1.33
C SER A 64 -4.28 12.40 1.66
N ALA A 65 -5.11 13.29 1.11
CA ALA A 65 -6.54 13.31 1.38
C ALA A 65 -7.22 12.09 0.75
N CYS A 66 -8.08 11.43 1.52
CA CYS A 66 -8.86 10.29 1.09
C CYS A 66 -10.34 10.64 1.00
N PHE A 67 -11.04 10.07 0.03
CA PHE A 67 -12.48 10.19 -0.12
C PHE A 67 -13.08 8.83 -0.49
N LYS A 68 -14.37 8.64 -0.21
CA LYS A 68 -15.06 7.37 -0.42
C LYS A 68 -15.48 7.23 -1.87
N ASP A 69 -15.72 6.00 -2.28
CA ASP A 69 -16.32 5.67 -3.57
C ASP A 69 -17.74 6.26 -3.67
N GLU A 70 -17.83 7.41 -4.34
CA GLU A 70 -19.04 8.17 -4.58
C GLU A 70 -19.30 8.20 -6.09
N VAL A 71 -20.58 8.16 -6.49
CA VAL A 71 -20.99 7.95 -7.89
C VAL A 71 -20.61 9.12 -8.80
N GLU A 72 -20.59 10.35 -8.26
CA GLU A 72 -20.24 11.57 -8.99
C GLU A 72 -19.31 12.44 -8.14
N SER A 73 -18.24 12.93 -8.75
CA SER A 73 -17.41 13.99 -8.17
C SER A 73 -18.00 15.37 -8.46
N GLU A 74 -17.60 16.38 -7.69
CA GLU A 74 -18.01 17.79 -7.92
C GLU A 74 -17.72 18.28 -9.36
N GLU A 75 -16.80 17.61 -10.07
CA GLU A 75 -16.33 17.94 -11.42
C GLU A 75 -17.03 17.12 -12.53
N GLY A 76 -18.06 16.33 -12.19
CA GLY A 76 -18.87 15.56 -13.16
C GLY A 76 -18.18 14.34 -13.79
N LYS A 77 -16.93 14.04 -13.39
CA LYS A 77 -16.22 12.81 -13.77
C LYS A 77 -16.54 11.68 -12.81
N THR A 78 -16.72 10.48 -13.34
CA THR A 78 -16.86 9.24 -12.58
C THR A 78 -15.52 8.82 -11.95
N PRO A 79 -15.51 8.03 -10.87
CA PRO A 79 -14.26 7.50 -10.32
C PRO A 79 -13.44 6.69 -11.34
N ASP A 80 -14.11 5.96 -12.22
CA ASP A 80 -13.48 5.14 -13.27
C ASP A 80 -12.67 6.00 -14.26
N GLU A 81 -13.24 7.09 -14.77
CA GLU A 81 -12.52 8.03 -15.65
C GLU A 81 -11.32 8.67 -14.95
N ARG A 82 -11.48 9.04 -13.67
CA ARG A 82 -10.39 9.66 -12.89
C ARG A 82 -9.26 8.68 -12.58
N LEU A 83 -9.58 7.38 -12.46
CA LEU A 83 -8.58 6.32 -12.31
C LEU A 83 -7.77 6.14 -13.60
N GLU A 84 -8.43 6.14 -14.76
CA GLU A 84 -7.77 6.04 -16.07
C GLU A 84 -6.83 7.23 -16.32
N LEU A 85 -7.25 8.43 -15.92
CA LEU A 85 -6.44 9.65 -16.00
C LEU A 85 -5.38 9.77 -14.90
N ASN A 86 -5.24 8.79 -14.02
CA ASN A 86 -4.33 8.81 -12.86
C ASN A 86 -4.53 10.00 -11.91
N GLU A 87 -5.71 10.61 -11.88
CA GLU A 87 -6.05 11.70 -10.95
C GLU A 87 -6.30 11.18 -9.53
N ILE A 88 -6.76 9.93 -9.44
CA ILE A 88 -7.07 9.25 -8.17
C ILE A 88 -6.47 7.85 -8.19
N HIS A 89 -6.24 7.30 -7.01
CA HIS A 89 -5.65 5.97 -6.84
C HIS A 89 -6.45 5.15 -5.82
N PRO A 90 -6.71 3.86 -6.08
CA PRO A 90 -7.25 2.96 -5.08
C PRO A 90 -6.28 2.92 -3.89
N THR A 91 -6.81 2.73 -2.70
CA THR A 91 -6.00 2.65 -1.47
C THR A 91 -6.19 1.30 -0.79
N ALA A 92 -5.24 0.95 0.08
CA ALA A 92 -5.38 -0.12 1.05
C ALA A 92 -5.03 0.39 2.46
N VAL A 93 -5.53 -0.31 3.47
CA VAL A 93 -5.34 0.08 4.86
C VAL A 93 -3.92 -0.24 5.35
N LEU A 94 -3.32 0.72 6.03
CA LEU A 94 -2.27 0.47 7.01
C LEU A 94 -2.96 0.20 8.35
N TRP A 95 -3.18 -1.07 8.65
CA TRP A 95 -4.04 -1.53 9.75
C TRP A 95 -3.73 -0.87 11.11
N GLY A 96 -4.79 -0.62 11.89
CA GLY A 96 -4.77 0.08 13.16
C GLY A 96 -6.18 0.31 13.71
N GLU A 97 -6.29 1.02 14.84
CA GLU A 97 -7.56 1.41 15.46
C GLU A 97 -8.35 2.39 14.58
N GLY A 98 -9.68 2.34 14.71
CA GLY A 98 -10.62 3.19 13.99
C GLY A 98 -11.57 2.40 13.09
N ASP A 99 -12.61 3.08 12.63
CA ASP A 99 -13.61 2.48 11.77
C ASP A 99 -13.08 2.28 10.34
N SER A 100 -13.56 1.22 9.69
CA SER A 100 -13.28 0.99 8.27
C SER A 100 -13.88 2.10 7.42
N LEU A 101 -13.04 2.71 6.58
CA LEU A 101 -13.48 3.69 5.58
C LEU A 101 -14.06 3.03 4.33
N VAL A 102 -13.57 1.84 3.98
CA VAL A 102 -14.05 1.02 2.85
C VAL A 102 -15.36 0.33 3.19
N ARG A 103 -16.14 0.02 2.16
CA ARG A 103 -17.44 -0.65 2.22
C ARG A 103 -17.54 -1.75 1.17
N LEU A 104 -18.63 -2.51 1.19
CA LEU A 104 -18.97 -3.49 0.14
C LEU A 104 -17.80 -4.43 -0.17
N GLN A 105 -17.50 -4.66 -1.44
CA GLN A 105 -16.47 -5.59 -1.90
C GLN A 105 -15.06 -5.19 -1.45
N ALA A 106 -14.77 -3.87 -1.37
CA ALA A 106 -13.48 -3.40 -0.85
C ALA A 106 -13.29 -3.74 0.64
N ALA A 107 -14.35 -3.65 1.45
CA ALA A 107 -14.30 -4.04 2.85
C ALA A 107 -14.15 -5.56 3.03
N GLU A 108 -14.82 -6.35 2.19
CA GLU A 108 -14.71 -7.81 2.18
C GLU A 108 -13.27 -8.25 1.88
N LEU A 109 -12.64 -7.69 0.84
CA LEU A 109 -11.26 -7.99 0.48
C LEU A 109 -10.28 -7.63 1.61
N GLU A 110 -10.38 -6.42 2.17
CA GLU A 110 -9.47 -6.03 3.25
C GLU A 110 -9.65 -6.91 4.48
N LYS A 111 -10.90 -7.21 4.86
CA LYS A 111 -11.19 -8.07 6.00
C LYS A 111 -10.69 -9.50 5.79
N GLU A 112 -10.90 -10.06 4.60
CA GLU A 112 -10.45 -11.40 4.23
C GLU A 112 -8.95 -11.58 4.46
N ILE A 113 -8.14 -10.61 4.04
CA ILE A 113 -6.67 -10.66 4.23
C ILE A 113 -6.29 -10.41 5.68
N ILE A 114 -6.90 -9.43 6.35
CA ILE A 114 -6.57 -9.10 7.74
C ILE A 114 -6.89 -10.25 8.70
N ASP A 115 -8.02 -10.93 8.50
CA ASP A 115 -8.48 -12.02 9.37
C ASP A 115 -7.61 -13.29 9.26
N GLN A 116 -6.81 -13.43 8.19
CA GLN A 116 -5.80 -14.49 8.08
C GLN A 116 -4.63 -14.31 9.06
N PHE A 117 -4.45 -13.11 9.62
CA PHE A 117 -3.26 -12.75 10.39
C PHE A 117 -3.59 -12.17 11.78
N PRO A 118 -4.27 -12.93 12.66
CA PRO A 118 -4.79 -12.44 13.94
C PRO A 118 -3.71 -11.86 14.86
N VAL A 119 -2.51 -12.44 14.89
CA VAL A 119 -1.38 -11.94 15.69
C VAL A 119 -1.02 -10.50 15.33
N TYR A 120 -1.03 -10.16 14.05
CA TYR A 120 -0.71 -8.81 13.57
C TYR A 120 -1.92 -7.89 13.67
N ARG A 121 -3.11 -8.39 13.31
CA ARG A 121 -4.38 -7.66 13.44
C ARG A 121 -4.58 -7.15 14.86
N ASP A 122 -4.53 -8.05 15.84
CA ASP A 122 -4.82 -7.74 17.24
C ASP A 122 -3.64 -7.00 17.88
N GLY A 123 -2.41 -7.36 17.52
CA GLY A 123 -1.20 -6.71 18.02
C GLY A 123 -1.08 -5.24 17.63
N LEU A 124 -1.47 -4.89 16.39
CA LEU A 124 -1.48 -3.50 15.91
C LEU A 124 -2.59 -2.67 16.56
N ILE A 125 -3.76 -3.25 16.82
CA ILE A 125 -4.83 -2.63 17.60
C ILE A 125 -4.34 -2.38 19.04
N ALA A 126 -3.78 -3.39 19.70
CA ALA A 126 -3.26 -3.26 21.06
C ALA A 126 -2.11 -2.22 21.16
N ALA A 127 -1.40 -1.95 20.07
CA ALA A 127 -0.38 -0.92 19.99
C ALA A 127 -0.94 0.51 19.86
N ARG A 128 -2.27 0.69 19.77
CA ARG A 128 -2.99 1.98 19.66
C ARG A 128 -2.59 2.85 18.48
N LEU A 129 -2.21 2.22 17.37
CA LEU A 129 -1.90 2.94 16.14
C LEU A 129 -3.18 3.22 15.38
N GLN A 130 -3.40 4.46 14.95
CA GLN A 130 -4.56 4.79 14.13
C GLN A 130 -4.42 4.23 12.72
N SER A 131 -5.53 3.70 12.19
CA SER A 131 -5.64 3.28 10.81
C SER A 131 -5.34 4.44 9.86
N GLN A 132 -4.60 4.14 8.80
CA GLN A 132 -4.25 5.09 7.74
C GLN A 132 -4.49 4.42 6.39
N ARG A 133 -4.57 5.23 5.32
CA ARG A 133 -4.69 4.73 3.95
C ARG A 133 -3.41 5.03 3.19
N ARG A 134 -3.05 4.12 2.29
CA ARG A 134 -1.94 4.28 1.36
C ARG A 134 -2.40 3.89 -0.04
N ALA A 135 -2.01 4.67 -1.04
CA ALA A 135 -2.28 4.34 -2.43
C ALA A 135 -1.67 2.98 -2.82
N CYS A 136 -2.42 2.19 -3.59
CA CYS A 136 -2.02 0.87 -4.09
C CYS A 136 -1.00 0.96 -5.22
N ARG A 137 -0.90 2.11 -5.90
CA ARG A 137 0.06 2.36 -6.98
C ARG A 137 0.81 3.66 -6.78
N VAL A 138 1.98 3.75 -7.40
CA VAL A 138 2.74 4.98 -7.56
C VAL A 138 3.03 5.17 -9.04
N ILE A 139 2.82 6.38 -9.55
CA ILE A 139 3.16 6.74 -10.92
C ILE A 139 4.44 7.58 -10.85
N PRO A 140 5.58 7.07 -11.37
CA PRO A 140 6.79 7.88 -11.48
C PRO A 140 6.53 9.08 -12.39
N ASP A 141 6.91 10.28 -11.93
CA ASP A 141 6.85 11.49 -12.74
C ASP A 141 8.17 11.67 -13.49
N GLN A 142 8.10 12.27 -14.69
CA GLN A 142 9.27 12.54 -15.54
C GLN A 142 10.16 11.31 -15.76
N LEU A 143 9.55 10.15 -16.03
CA LEU A 143 10.29 8.92 -16.31
C LEU A 143 11.02 9.04 -17.64
N GLU A 144 12.34 9.03 -17.58
CA GLU A 144 13.24 9.02 -18.73
C GLU A 144 14.21 7.86 -18.61
N CYS A 145 14.50 7.21 -19.73
CA CYS A 145 15.50 6.15 -19.82
C CYS A 145 16.35 6.38 -21.07
N CYS A 146 17.66 6.45 -20.90
CA CYS A 146 18.60 6.55 -22.01
C CYS A 146 19.72 5.50 -21.88
N ARG A 147 20.03 4.85 -23.00
CA ARG A 147 21.18 3.94 -23.09
C ARG A 147 22.46 4.76 -23.17
N GLN A 148 23.42 4.44 -22.31
CA GLN A 148 24.77 5.02 -22.28
C GLN A 148 25.77 3.88 -22.40
N GLU A 149 26.21 3.60 -23.63
CA GLU A 149 27.11 2.48 -23.97
C GLU A 149 26.53 1.13 -23.49
N ASP A 150 27.17 0.52 -22.48
CA ASP A 150 26.78 -0.74 -21.85
C ASP A 150 25.84 -0.56 -20.63
N ASN A 151 25.52 0.69 -20.27
CA ASN A 151 24.66 1.02 -19.13
C ASN A 151 23.34 1.66 -19.58
N PHE A 152 22.38 1.72 -18.65
CA PHE A 152 21.17 2.51 -18.77
C PHE A 152 21.14 3.57 -17.66
N ALA A 153 20.87 4.81 -18.03
CA ALA A 153 20.56 5.87 -17.08
C ALA A 153 19.04 6.07 -17.05
N VAL A 154 18.47 5.89 -15.86
CA VAL A 154 17.03 6.04 -15.60
C VAL A 154 16.84 7.18 -14.60
N SER A 155 15.99 8.14 -14.94
CA SER A 155 15.61 9.25 -14.06
C SER A 155 14.10 9.34 -13.93
N PHE A 156 13.63 9.62 -12.72
CA PHE A 156 12.22 9.86 -12.39
C PHE A 156 12.11 10.51 -11.02
N SER A 157 10.96 11.13 -10.76
CA SER A 157 10.59 11.66 -9.45
C SER A 157 9.52 10.78 -8.80
N LEU A 158 9.61 10.61 -7.47
CA LEU A 158 8.64 9.85 -6.68
C LEU A 158 8.15 10.66 -5.48
N PRO A 159 6.89 10.47 -5.07
CA PRO A 159 6.39 11.07 -3.84
C PRO A 159 7.08 10.44 -2.62
N ALA A 160 7.16 11.22 -1.53
CA ALA A 160 7.72 10.77 -0.27
C ALA A 160 7.04 9.47 0.21
N GLY A 161 7.86 8.52 0.71
CA GLY A 161 7.38 7.20 1.15
C GLY A 161 7.31 6.14 0.05
N SER A 162 7.67 6.49 -1.18
CA SER A 162 7.88 5.56 -2.29
C SER A 162 9.36 5.15 -2.37
N TYR A 163 9.63 3.99 -2.97
CA TYR A 163 10.98 3.43 -3.06
C TYR A 163 11.38 3.25 -4.52
N ALA A 164 12.47 3.90 -4.94
CA ALA A 164 13.01 3.77 -6.30
C ALA A 164 13.32 2.32 -6.68
N THR A 165 13.68 1.49 -5.69
CA THR A 165 13.94 0.06 -5.88
C THR A 165 12.71 -0.70 -6.39
N MET A 166 11.49 -0.25 -6.11
CA MET A 166 10.28 -0.91 -6.63
C MET A 166 10.06 -0.55 -8.10
N VAL A 167 10.31 0.70 -8.50
CA VAL A 167 10.24 1.11 -9.92
C VAL A 167 11.29 0.35 -10.74
N LEU A 168 12.52 0.28 -10.23
CA LEU A 168 13.58 -0.47 -10.90
C LEU A 168 13.24 -1.97 -10.97
N ALA A 169 12.71 -2.56 -9.90
CA ALA A 169 12.30 -3.96 -9.92
C ALA A 169 11.32 -4.21 -11.08
N GLU A 170 10.26 -3.40 -11.23
CA GLU A 170 9.32 -3.54 -12.34
C GLU A 170 9.98 -3.36 -13.72
N ILE A 171 10.91 -2.43 -13.89
CA ILE A 171 11.65 -2.25 -15.15
C ILE A 171 12.48 -3.50 -15.49
N PHE A 172 13.06 -4.16 -14.49
CA PHE A 172 13.95 -5.30 -14.66
C PHE A 172 13.26 -6.66 -14.61
N THR A 173 12.01 -6.76 -14.14
CA THR A 173 11.25 -8.02 -14.10
C THR A 173 11.18 -8.65 -15.50
N ASP A 174 10.86 -7.84 -16.52
CA ASP A 174 10.75 -8.30 -17.91
C ASP A 174 12.12 -8.66 -18.55
N LEU A 175 13.22 -8.17 -17.98
CA LEU A 175 14.57 -8.45 -18.46
C LEU A 175 15.10 -9.82 -17.99
N ILE A 176 14.47 -10.43 -16.99
CA ILE A 176 14.84 -11.76 -16.47
C ILE A 176 13.96 -12.85 -17.12
N GLU A 177 12.75 -12.53 -17.54
CA GLU A 177 11.85 -13.48 -18.22
C GLU A 177 12.10 -13.61 -19.74
N SER A 178 13.07 -12.88 -20.28
CA SER A 178 13.43 -12.88 -21.71
C SER A 178 14.62 -13.79 -22.10
N GLU A 179 15.01 -14.74 -21.22
CA GLU A 179 15.90 -15.88 -21.54
C GLU A 179 15.12 -17.21 -21.64
#